data_AF-A0A0J6FZU1-F1
#
_entry.id   AF-A0A0J6FZU1-F1
#
_cell.length_a   1.000
_cell.length_b   1.000
_cell.length_c   1.000
_cell.angle_alpha   90.00
_cell.angle_beta   90.00
_cell.angle_gamma   90.00
#
_symmetry.space_group_name_H-M   'P 1'
#
loop_
_entity.id
_entity.type
_entity.pdbx_description
1 polymer ?
#
loop_
_entity_poly.entity_id
_entity_poly.type
_entity_poly.pdbx_seq_one_letter_code
_entity_poly.pdbx_strand_id
1 'polypeptide(L)'
;METYRIGWQAAATLAEVHGTLAKRLARWQAAWLPQASAPCAIAPCAGDTPALRDTSLHWLSLGATGSGRFVLGVQRPALSALGAAVLQLPNQAAPALAAEVALSALSALVCELGALREEVVQGAEGVPPWQDIDKVGGLAGTVAGLAVPLWFWADRRWCEANAKACAVSAQHPGLSSRAALLGTQRVVVRAELDIGEIALSEVNGLRVGEVLVGDASLDAVVRLVTDGRILAQGVLRDEHGIRSVSIV
;
A
#
# COMPACT_ATOMS: atom_id res chain seq x y z
N MET A 1 23.16 39.00 6.86
CA MET A 1 24.38 38.18 6.76
C MET A 1 24.00 36.79 7.21
N GLU A 2 23.70 35.89 6.27
CA GLU A 2 23.26 34.52 6.59
C GLU A 2 24.47 33.67 6.98
N THR A 3 24.47 33.18 8.22
CA THR A 3 25.53 32.31 8.74
C THR A 3 25.28 30.89 8.24
N TYR A 4 25.96 30.49 7.17
CA TYR A 4 25.93 29.10 6.68
C TYR A 4 26.62 28.18 7.70
N ARG A 5 25.85 27.42 8.47
CA ARG A 5 26.37 26.34 9.32
C ARG A 5 26.67 25.13 8.44
N ILE A 6 27.96 24.85 8.21
CA ILE A 6 28.41 23.58 7.61
C ILE A 6 28.08 22.47 8.61
N GLY A 7 27.04 21.69 8.32
CA GLY A 7 26.61 20.57 9.15
C GLY A 7 27.23 19.27 8.69
N TRP A 8 28.28 18.81 9.36
CA TRP A 8 28.79 17.45 9.20
C TRP A 8 28.00 16.51 10.11
N GLN A 9 27.36 15.48 9.55
CA GLN A 9 26.94 14.30 10.33
C GLN A 9 28.09 13.29 10.29
N ALA A 10 28.46 12.77 11.45
CA ALA A 10 29.51 11.75 11.54
C ALA A 10 29.05 10.49 10.79
N ALA A 11 29.96 9.85 10.04
CA ALA A 11 29.68 8.60 9.32
C ALA A 11 29.10 7.50 10.23
N ALA A 12 29.49 7.49 11.52
CA ALA A 12 28.94 6.60 12.53
C ALA A 12 27.43 6.84 12.77
N THR A 13 26.99 8.10 12.84
CA THR A 13 25.58 8.47 13.01
C THR A 13 24.74 8.02 11.81
N LEU A 14 25.25 8.19 10.59
CA LEU A 14 24.56 7.71 9.38
C LEU A 14 24.47 6.18 9.34
N ALA A 15 25.53 5.48 9.74
CA ALA A 15 25.54 4.03 9.84
C ALA A 15 24.53 3.51 10.88
N GLU A 16 24.41 4.17 12.04
CA GLU A 16 23.41 3.84 13.07
C GLU A 16 21.98 4.05 12.56
N VAL A 17 21.72 5.17 11.89
CA VAL A 17 20.41 5.47 11.27
C VAL A 17 20.09 4.43 10.19
N HIS A 18 21.04 4.09 9.32
CA HIS A 18 20.88 3.03 8.32
C HIS A 18 20.54 1.67 8.95
N GLY A 19 21.29 1.27 9.99
CA GLY A 19 21.03 0.01 10.70
C GLY A 19 19.65 -0.01 11.37
N THR A 20 19.21 1.13 11.89
CA THR A 20 17.88 1.28 12.49
C THR A 20 16.77 1.20 11.44
N LEU A 21 16.93 1.89 10.31
CA LEU A 21 15.99 1.83 9.19
C LEU A 21 15.89 0.42 8.61
N ALA A 22 17.01 -0.29 8.46
CA ALA A 22 17.03 -1.67 7.96
C ALA A 22 16.23 -2.63 8.86
N LYS A 23 16.39 -2.52 10.19
CA LYS A 23 15.62 -3.34 11.15
C LYS A 23 14.12 -3.05 11.09
N ARG A 24 13.75 -1.77 11.00
CA ARG A 24 12.34 -1.32 10.87
C ARG A 24 11.73 -1.81 9.55
N LEU A 25 12.47 -1.68 8.45
CA LEU A 25 12.08 -2.17 7.14
C LEU A 25 11.84 -3.68 7.15
N ALA A 26 12.73 -4.46 7.78
CA ALA A 26 12.54 -5.91 7.92
C ALA A 26 11.28 -6.27 8.72
N ARG A 27 10.98 -5.54 9.80
CA ARG A 27 9.75 -5.74 10.60
C ARG A 27 8.50 -5.42 9.80
N TRP A 28 8.50 -4.31 9.04
CA TRP A 28 7.41 -4.00 8.12
C TRP A 28 7.26 -5.06 7.02
N GLN A 29 8.36 -5.50 6.41
CA GLN A 29 8.35 -6.51 5.34
C GLN A 29 7.74 -7.83 5.86
N ALA A 30 8.11 -8.28 7.05
CA ALA A 30 7.53 -9.48 7.65
C ALA A 30 6.01 -9.37 7.85
N ALA A 31 5.50 -8.18 8.17
CA ALA A 31 4.07 -7.94 8.39
C ALA A 31 3.27 -7.78 7.08
N TRP A 32 3.85 -7.15 6.06
CA TRP A 32 3.12 -6.74 4.85
C TRP A 32 3.46 -7.58 3.61
N LEU A 33 4.64 -8.18 3.56
CA LEU A 33 5.16 -8.97 2.44
C LEU A 33 5.74 -10.32 2.92
N PRO A 34 4.96 -11.18 3.58
CA PRO A 34 5.46 -12.40 4.21
C PRO A 34 6.03 -13.45 3.24
N GLN A 35 5.76 -13.34 1.94
CA GLN A 35 6.28 -14.23 0.90
C GLN A 35 7.30 -13.55 -0.03
N ALA A 36 7.84 -12.39 0.36
CA ALA A 36 8.90 -11.77 -0.41
C ALA A 36 10.11 -12.71 -0.49
N SER A 37 10.56 -12.99 -1.71
CA SER A 37 11.69 -13.89 -1.98
C SER A 37 13.05 -13.25 -1.65
N ALA A 38 13.11 -11.92 -1.55
CA ALA A 38 14.31 -11.17 -1.22
C ALA A 38 14.04 -10.15 -0.10
N PRO A 39 15.00 -9.93 0.82
CA PRO A 39 14.88 -8.89 1.83
C PRO A 39 14.86 -7.51 1.17
N CYS A 40 14.02 -6.63 1.70
CA CYS A 40 14.03 -5.22 1.32
C CYS A 40 15.27 -4.56 1.93
N ALA A 41 15.88 -3.61 1.21
CA ALA A 41 17.09 -2.93 1.64
C ALA A 41 16.99 -1.43 1.47
N ILE A 42 17.60 -0.69 2.40
CA ILE A 42 17.80 0.75 2.27
C ILE A 42 19.08 0.97 1.47
N ALA A 43 18.94 1.59 0.29
CA ALA A 43 20.07 1.98 -0.53
C ALA A 43 20.23 3.51 -0.52
N PRO A 44 21.44 4.05 -0.32
CA PRO A 44 21.65 5.49 -0.43
C PRO A 44 21.41 5.94 -1.88
N CYS A 45 20.91 7.17 -2.06
CA CYS A 45 20.86 7.77 -3.38
C CYS A 45 22.29 8.04 -3.85
N ALA A 46 22.68 7.45 -4.99
CA ALA A 46 23.92 7.81 -5.65
C ALA A 46 23.71 9.10 -6.46
N GLY A 47 24.22 10.23 -5.95
CA GLY A 47 24.23 11.52 -6.66
C GLY A 47 22.93 12.33 -6.57
N ASP A 48 22.82 13.34 -7.45
CA ASP A 48 21.63 14.18 -7.64
C ASP A 48 20.52 13.29 -8.23
N THR A 49 19.59 12.80 -7.41
CA THR A 49 18.47 11.95 -7.91
C THR A 49 17.31 12.84 -8.38
N PRO A 50 17.11 13.03 -9.70
CA PRO A 50 15.99 13.81 -10.23
C PRO A 50 14.63 13.20 -9.88
N ALA A 51 14.57 11.90 -9.59
CA ALA A 51 13.38 11.21 -9.16
C ALA A 51 12.82 11.77 -7.85
N LEU A 52 13.66 12.25 -6.92
CA LEU A 52 13.16 12.92 -5.73
C LEU A 52 12.43 14.22 -6.11
N ARG A 53 12.94 15.00 -7.06
CA ARG A 53 12.33 16.27 -7.48
C ARG A 53 11.12 16.09 -8.43
N ASP A 54 10.71 14.85 -8.70
CA ASP A 54 9.62 14.52 -9.60
C ASP A 54 8.26 14.84 -8.96
N THR A 55 7.50 15.75 -9.57
CA THR A 55 6.16 16.15 -9.12
C THR A 55 5.10 15.07 -9.36
N SER A 56 5.42 14.03 -10.14
CA SER A 56 4.54 12.88 -10.37
C SER A 56 4.53 11.89 -9.20
N LEU A 57 5.46 12.03 -8.25
CA LEU A 57 5.48 11.23 -7.04
C LEU A 57 4.30 11.57 -6.12
N HIS A 58 3.70 10.50 -5.61
CA HIS A 58 2.78 10.58 -4.48
C HIS A 58 3.60 10.53 -3.19
N TRP A 59 3.59 11.65 -2.46
CA TRP A 59 4.32 11.81 -1.21
C TRP A 59 3.45 11.49 0.00
N LEU A 60 4.03 10.71 0.91
CA LEU A 60 3.52 10.38 2.23
C LEU A 60 4.50 10.93 3.26
N SER A 61 3.99 11.66 4.24
CA SER A 61 4.81 12.21 5.32
C SER A 61 4.14 12.00 6.66
N LEU A 62 4.95 11.88 7.71
CA LEU A 62 4.47 12.11 9.06
C LEU A 62 4.31 13.62 9.25
N GLY A 63 3.29 14.05 10.00
CA GLY A 63 3.11 15.46 10.35
C GLY A 63 4.41 16.09 10.87
N ALA A 64 4.55 17.40 10.69
CA ALA A 64 5.75 18.11 11.15
C ALA A 64 5.87 18.03 12.68
N THR A 65 6.69 17.09 13.17
CA THR A 65 6.97 16.93 14.59
C THR A 65 8.19 17.73 15.00
N GLY A 66 8.27 18.04 16.31
CA GLY A 66 9.50 18.58 16.90
C GLY A 66 10.74 17.70 16.67
N SER A 67 10.55 16.42 16.31
CA SER A 67 11.60 15.44 15.98
C SER A 67 12.11 15.50 14.53
N GLY A 68 11.62 16.41 13.69
CA GLY A 68 12.04 16.52 12.30
C GLY A 68 11.16 15.73 11.34
N ARG A 69 11.49 15.79 10.05
CA ARG A 69 10.64 15.32 8.96
C ARG A 69 11.19 14.04 8.32
N PHE A 70 10.31 13.09 8.07
CA PHE A 70 10.53 11.89 7.26
C PHE A 70 9.41 11.77 6.25
N VAL A 71 9.77 11.54 4.98
CA VAL A 71 8.81 11.40 3.89
C VAL A 71 9.20 10.25 2.97
N LEU A 72 8.19 9.67 2.34
CA LEU A 72 8.32 8.57 1.39
C LEU A 72 7.56 8.93 0.10
N GLY A 73 8.20 8.71 -1.04
CA GLY A 73 7.68 8.98 -2.36
C GLY A 73 7.53 7.69 -3.16
N VAL A 74 6.42 7.59 -3.89
CA VAL A 74 6.14 6.49 -4.82
C VAL A 74 5.50 7.02 -6.09
N GLN A 75 5.81 6.42 -7.24
CA GLN A 75 5.11 6.76 -8.48
C GLN A 75 3.66 6.23 -8.41
N ARG A 76 2.67 7.08 -8.73
CA ARG A 76 1.24 6.68 -8.68
C ARG A 76 0.93 5.38 -9.47
N PRO A 77 1.46 5.16 -10.69
CA PRO A 77 1.24 3.91 -11.41
C PRO A 77 1.78 2.66 -10.68
N ALA A 78 2.73 2.85 -9.77
CA ALA A 78 3.35 1.78 -9.02
C ALA A 78 2.50 1.33 -7.80
N LEU A 79 1.52 2.13 -7.37
CA LEU A 79 0.66 1.79 -6.23
C LEU A 79 -0.09 0.47 -6.46
N SER A 80 -0.72 0.29 -7.63
CA SER A 80 -1.46 -0.95 -7.92
C SER A 80 -0.55 -2.19 -7.95
N ALA A 81 0.69 -2.06 -8.42
CA ALA A 81 1.65 -3.18 -8.42
C ALA A 81 2.09 -3.56 -7.01
N LEU A 82 2.37 -2.58 -6.14
CA LEU A 82 2.67 -2.82 -4.73
C LEU A 82 1.48 -3.45 -4.01
N GLY A 83 0.28 -2.94 -4.26
CA GLY A 83 -0.97 -3.46 -3.70
C GLY A 83 -1.24 -4.89 -4.09
N ALA A 84 -1.05 -5.23 -5.37
CA ALA A 84 -1.16 -6.59 -5.86
C ALA A 84 -0.16 -7.52 -5.17
N ALA A 85 1.09 -7.07 -4.95
CA ALA A 85 2.08 -7.84 -4.21
C ALA A 85 1.67 -8.08 -2.73
N VAL A 86 1.14 -7.07 -2.05
CA VAL A 86 0.63 -7.18 -0.66
C VAL A 86 -0.59 -8.11 -0.59
N LEU A 87 -1.48 -8.04 -1.58
CA LEU A 87 -2.67 -8.88 -1.68
C LEU A 87 -2.41 -10.26 -2.25
N GLN A 88 -1.20 -10.54 -2.75
CA GLN A 88 -0.84 -11.78 -3.46
C GLN A 88 -1.73 -12.03 -4.68
N LEU A 89 -2.09 -10.95 -5.37
CA LEU A 89 -2.91 -11.01 -6.57
C LEU A 89 -2.03 -11.06 -7.83
N PRO A 90 -2.50 -11.71 -8.91
CA PRO A 90 -1.93 -11.53 -10.23
C PRO A 90 -1.89 -10.04 -10.60
N ASN A 91 -0.80 -9.61 -11.22
CA ASN A 91 -0.62 -8.21 -11.62
C ASN A 91 -1.85 -7.74 -12.44
N GLN A 92 -2.39 -6.55 -12.13
CA GLN A 92 -3.62 -5.96 -12.70
C GLN A 92 -4.99 -6.49 -12.19
N ALA A 93 -5.02 -7.37 -11.18
CA ALA A 93 -6.26 -7.68 -10.47
C ALA A 93 -6.77 -6.49 -9.65
N ALA A 94 -8.06 -6.14 -9.76
CA ALA A 94 -8.74 -5.15 -8.89
C ALA A 94 -7.88 -3.90 -8.60
N PRO A 95 -7.51 -3.11 -9.64
CA PRO A 95 -6.47 -2.08 -9.54
C PRO A 95 -6.78 -0.98 -8.53
N ALA A 96 -8.06 -0.67 -8.30
CA ALA A 96 -8.52 0.29 -7.30
C ALA A 96 -8.26 -0.21 -5.87
N LEU A 97 -8.74 -1.42 -5.54
CA LEU A 97 -8.49 -2.05 -4.24
C LEU A 97 -6.98 -2.24 -3.98
N ALA A 98 -6.24 -2.66 -5.01
CA ALA A 98 -4.79 -2.77 -4.91
C ALA A 98 -4.15 -1.42 -4.55
N ALA A 99 -4.53 -0.33 -5.21
CA ALA A 99 -4.00 0.99 -4.88
C ALA A 99 -4.31 1.44 -3.44
N GLU A 100 -5.52 1.18 -2.94
CA GLU A 100 -5.91 1.51 -1.55
C GLU A 100 -5.11 0.72 -0.51
N VAL A 101 -4.92 -0.59 -0.77
CA VAL A 101 -4.12 -1.45 0.10
C VAL A 101 -2.66 -1.05 0.05
N ALA A 102 -2.14 -0.63 -1.11
CA ALA A 102 -0.79 -0.10 -1.23
C ALA A 102 -0.61 1.17 -0.40
N LEU A 103 -1.55 2.11 -0.45
CA LEU A 103 -1.49 3.34 0.37
C LEU A 103 -1.50 2.99 1.87
N SER A 104 -2.32 2.04 2.29
CA SER A 104 -2.35 1.57 3.68
C SER A 104 -1.01 0.93 4.10
N ALA A 105 -0.44 0.09 3.24
CA ALA A 105 0.86 -0.54 3.47
C ALA A 105 2.00 0.50 3.54
N LEU A 106 1.97 1.50 2.66
CA LEU A 106 2.95 2.58 2.64
C LEU A 106 2.81 3.55 3.82
N SER A 107 1.59 3.85 4.26
CA SER A 107 1.35 4.60 5.51
C SER A 107 1.94 3.84 6.70
N ALA A 108 1.73 2.52 6.78
CA ALA A 108 2.35 1.70 7.80
C ALA A 108 3.88 1.71 7.69
N LEU A 109 4.44 1.69 6.47
CA LEU A 109 5.89 1.80 6.24
C LEU A 109 6.43 3.14 6.73
N VAL A 110 5.73 4.23 6.45
CA VAL A 110 6.12 5.59 6.86
C VAL A 110 6.11 5.72 8.38
N CYS A 111 5.05 5.28 9.06
CA CYS A 111 4.99 5.25 10.53
C CYS A 111 6.12 4.40 11.11
N GLU A 112 6.38 3.25 10.50
CA GLU A 112 7.41 2.32 10.94
C GLU A 112 8.81 2.91 10.80
N LEU A 113 9.17 3.36 9.60
CA LEU A 113 10.49 3.91 9.31
C LEU A 113 10.70 5.20 10.10
N GLY A 114 9.70 6.08 10.15
CA GLY A 114 9.75 7.35 10.85
C GLY A 114 9.72 7.24 12.39
N ALA A 115 9.33 6.07 12.93
CA ALA A 115 9.14 5.80 14.36
C ALA A 115 8.23 6.80 15.09
N LEU A 116 7.24 7.33 14.38
CA LEU A 116 6.23 8.21 14.96
C LEU A 116 4.86 7.53 14.90
N ARG A 117 4.02 7.85 15.88
CA ARG A 117 2.65 7.35 16.01
C ARG A 117 1.66 8.42 15.54
N GLU A 118 1.93 9.00 14.38
CA GLU A 118 1.16 10.15 13.88
C GLU A 118 0.38 9.82 12.62
N GLU A 119 -0.60 10.67 12.34
CA GLU A 119 -1.37 10.61 11.13
C GLU A 119 -0.48 10.88 9.91
N VAL A 120 -0.53 9.98 8.94
CA VAL A 120 0.22 10.12 7.69
C VAL A 120 -0.52 11.12 6.81
N VAL A 121 0.11 12.27 6.58
CA VAL A 121 -0.38 13.29 5.67
C VAL A 121 0.02 12.92 4.24
N GLN A 122 -0.95 12.98 3.33
CA GLN A 122 -0.78 12.69 1.90
C GLN A 122 -0.77 13.99 1.09
N GLY A 123 0.09 14.08 0.07
CA GLY A 123 0.02 15.16 -0.94
C GLY A 123 1.07 16.26 -0.78
N ALA A 124 0.74 17.51 -1.17
CA ALA A 124 1.70 18.61 -1.32
C ALA A 124 2.43 18.97 0.00
N GLU A 125 1.79 18.77 1.14
CA GLU A 125 2.38 18.94 2.47
C GLU A 125 3.44 17.87 2.81
N GLY A 126 3.55 16.79 2.02
CA GLY A 126 4.55 15.74 2.14
C GLY A 126 5.79 15.95 1.26
N VAL A 127 5.83 17.00 0.45
CA VAL A 127 6.96 17.30 -0.47
C VAL A 127 8.16 17.82 0.33
N PRO A 128 9.35 17.18 0.24
CA PRO A 128 10.59 17.72 0.81
C PRO A 128 10.85 19.17 0.40
N PRO A 129 11.43 20.00 1.28
CA PRO A 129 11.95 21.29 0.86
C PRO A 129 13.20 21.06 0.01
N TRP A 130 13.02 20.94 -1.32
CA TRP A 130 14.05 20.58 -2.30
C TRP A 130 15.33 21.44 -2.25
N GLN A 131 15.22 22.65 -1.69
CA GLN A 131 16.30 23.61 -1.57
C GLN A 131 17.31 23.23 -0.47
N ASP A 132 16.93 22.33 0.44
CA ASP A 132 17.69 21.96 1.63
C ASP A 132 18.27 20.53 1.59
N ILE A 133 17.85 19.70 0.62
CA ILE A 133 18.26 18.28 0.52
C ILE A 133 19.78 18.13 0.43
N ASP A 134 20.43 19.01 -0.33
CA ASP A 134 21.88 18.92 -0.61
C ASP A 134 22.73 19.67 0.43
N LYS A 135 22.09 20.43 1.34
CA LYS A 135 22.77 21.38 2.23
C LYS A 135 22.76 20.98 3.70
N VAL A 136 21.84 20.10 4.10
CA VAL A 136 21.54 19.87 5.52
C VAL A 136 21.67 18.37 5.77
N GLY A 137 22.63 17.96 6.61
CA GLY A 137 22.97 16.56 6.94
C GLY A 137 21.77 15.69 7.30
N GLY A 138 21.03 15.29 6.29
CA GLY A 138 19.86 14.46 6.29
C GLY A 138 20.11 13.29 5.35
N LEU A 139 19.15 12.38 5.29
CA LEU A 139 19.32 11.12 4.59
C LEU A 139 18.33 11.01 3.44
N ALA A 140 18.83 10.66 2.26
CA ALA A 140 18.02 10.38 1.08
C ALA A 140 18.41 9.02 0.50
N GLY A 141 17.42 8.25 0.06
CA GLY A 141 17.67 6.92 -0.47
C GLY A 141 16.47 6.28 -1.13
N THR A 142 16.65 5.02 -1.51
CA THR A 142 15.60 4.16 -2.02
C THR A 142 15.38 2.94 -1.14
N VAL A 143 14.17 2.39 -1.21
CA VAL A 143 13.85 1.07 -0.68
C VAL A 143 13.92 0.08 -1.85
N ALA A 144 14.96 -0.74 -1.89
CA ALA A 144 15.14 -1.81 -2.86
C ALA A 144 14.49 -3.11 -2.38
N GLY A 145 14.27 -4.05 -3.29
CA GLY A 145 13.67 -5.37 -3.00
C GLY A 145 12.13 -5.38 -2.99
N LEU A 146 11.50 -4.23 -3.23
CA LEU A 146 10.07 -4.11 -3.49
C LEU A 146 9.77 -4.30 -4.98
N ALA A 147 8.51 -4.64 -5.29
CA ALA A 147 8.03 -4.68 -6.67
C ALA A 147 8.09 -3.31 -7.37
N VAL A 148 8.27 -2.24 -6.60
CA VAL A 148 8.26 -0.85 -7.09
C VAL A 148 9.36 -0.03 -6.42
N PRO A 149 9.95 0.95 -7.11
CA PRO A 149 10.89 1.87 -6.49
C PRO A 149 10.16 2.76 -5.49
N LEU A 150 10.64 2.79 -4.25
CA LEU A 150 10.26 3.80 -3.27
C LEU A 150 11.47 4.68 -2.99
N TRP A 151 11.21 5.97 -2.85
CA TRP A 151 12.21 6.94 -2.41
C TRP A 151 11.85 7.43 -1.02
N PHE A 152 12.85 7.77 -0.23
CA PHE A 152 12.62 8.42 1.05
C PHE A 152 13.61 9.57 1.24
N TRP A 153 13.18 10.52 2.07
CA TRP A 153 14.02 11.61 2.54
C TRP A 153 13.73 11.88 4.01
N ALA A 154 14.77 12.17 4.76
CA ALA A 154 14.71 12.53 6.16
C ALA A 154 15.61 13.72 6.45
N ASP A 155 15.12 14.69 7.21
CA ASP A 155 15.94 15.84 7.59
C ASP A 155 16.97 15.50 8.68
N ARG A 156 17.86 16.45 8.96
CA ARG A 156 18.89 16.30 9.99
C ARG A 156 18.33 16.06 11.39
N ARG A 157 17.25 16.75 11.76
CA ARG A 157 16.65 16.63 13.11
C ARG A 157 16.08 15.22 13.30
N TRP A 158 15.45 14.68 12.26
CA TRP A 158 14.96 13.31 12.24
C TRP A 158 16.10 12.30 12.37
N CYS A 159 17.18 12.49 11.62
CA CYS A 159 18.35 11.62 11.68
C CYS A 159 19.01 11.66 13.07
N GLU A 160 19.17 12.83 13.68
CA GLU A 160 19.73 12.98 15.03
C GLU A 160 18.85 12.34 16.11
N ALA A 161 17.53 12.48 16.00
CA ALA A 161 16.57 11.86 16.91
C ALA A 161 16.62 10.31 16.80
N ASN A 162 16.75 9.78 15.58
CA ASN A 162 16.71 8.35 15.33
C ASN A 162 18.06 7.63 15.49
N ALA A 163 19.19 8.34 15.39
CA ALA A 163 20.50 7.79 15.74
C ALA A 163 20.58 7.46 17.24
N LYS A 164 20.07 8.37 18.10
CA LYS A 164 20.10 8.23 19.56
C LYS A 164 19.03 7.30 20.13
N ALA A 165 17.98 7.00 19.37
CA ALA A 165 16.86 6.15 19.80
C ALA A 165 17.21 4.64 19.88
N CYS A 166 18.49 4.27 19.83
CA CYS A 166 18.94 2.88 19.86
C CYS A 166 18.71 2.17 21.23
N ALA A 167 18.22 2.89 22.24
CA ALA A 167 17.77 2.32 23.50
C ALA A 167 16.29 1.92 23.43
N VAL A 168 16.04 0.66 23.06
CA VAL A 168 14.90 -0.18 23.44
C VAL A 168 13.61 0.60 23.77
N SER A 169 12.79 0.90 22.76
CA SER A 169 11.35 1.06 23.01
C SER A 169 10.65 -0.26 22.70
N ALA A 170 10.53 -1.09 23.74
CA ALA A 170 9.74 -2.33 23.76
C ALA A 170 8.22 -2.07 23.68
N GLN A 171 7.81 -0.84 23.36
CA GLN A 171 6.41 -0.44 23.23
C GLN A 171 6.21 0.24 21.87
N HIS A 172 6.39 -0.50 20.78
CA HIS A 172 5.67 -0.17 19.56
C HIS A 172 4.38 -1.00 19.59
N PRO A 173 3.17 -0.38 19.66
CA PRO A 173 1.96 -1.12 19.34
C PRO A 173 2.18 -1.75 17.96
N GLY A 174 1.89 -3.03 17.83
CA GLY A 174 2.16 -3.79 16.62
C GLY A 174 1.65 -3.01 15.42
N LEU A 175 2.46 -2.92 14.36
CA LEU A 175 2.03 -2.50 13.03
C LEU A 175 0.58 -2.93 12.82
N SER A 176 -0.30 -2.03 12.35
CA SER A 176 -1.65 -2.40 11.91
C SER A 176 -1.48 -3.63 11.01
N SER A 177 -1.83 -4.81 11.52
CA SER A 177 -1.39 -6.03 10.87
C SER A 177 -2.11 -6.14 9.54
N ARG A 178 -1.47 -6.72 8.52
CA ARG A 178 -2.12 -6.99 7.23
C ARG A 178 -3.51 -7.63 7.42
N ALA A 179 -3.63 -8.54 8.39
CA ALA A 179 -4.89 -9.17 8.77
C ALA A 179 -5.94 -8.18 9.33
N ALA A 180 -5.53 -7.22 10.17
CA ALA A 180 -6.43 -6.19 10.69
C ALA A 180 -6.95 -5.26 9.58
N LEU A 181 -6.09 -4.87 8.63
CA LEU A 181 -6.51 -4.08 7.48
C LEU A 181 -7.50 -4.88 6.60
N LEU A 182 -7.12 -6.11 6.20
CA LEU A 182 -7.95 -6.95 5.35
C LEU A 182 -9.32 -7.24 5.99
N GLY A 183 -9.38 -7.40 7.32
CA GLY A 183 -10.64 -7.60 8.03
C GLY A 183 -11.62 -6.41 7.97
N THR A 184 -11.13 -5.21 7.65
CA THR A 184 -11.97 -4.00 7.52
C THR A 184 -12.33 -3.65 6.08
N GLN A 185 -11.66 -4.27 5.10
CA GLN A 185 -11.90 -3.99 3.68
C GLN A 185 -13.18 -4.69 3.21
N ARG A 186 -14.06 -3.94 2.54
CA ARG A 186 -15.32 -4.47 1.99
C ARG A 186 -15.15 -4.73 0.51
N VAL A 187 -15.39 -5.97 0.09
CA VAL A 187 -15.40 -6.37 -1.31
C VAL A 187 -16.84 -6.64 -1.73
N VAL A 188 -17.24 -6.10 -2.88
CA VAL A 188 -18.55 -6.41 -3.46
C VAL A 188 -18.45 -7.79 -4.11
N VAL A 189 -19.25 -8.73 -3.62
CA VAL A 189 -19.42 -10.05 -4.21
C VAL A 189 -20.78 -10.09 -4.89
N ARG A 190 -20.79 -10.42 -6.19
CA ARG A 190 -22.02 -10.63 -6.96
C ARG A 190 -22.23 -12.12 -7.17
N ALA A 191 -23.47 -12.58 -7.02
CA ALA A 191 -23.85 -13.92 -7.44
C ALA A 191 -24.42 -13.82 -8.86
N GLU A 192 -23.76 -14.46 -9.81
CA GLU A 192 -24.21 -14.56 -11.20
C GLU A 192 -24.82 -15.95 -11.43
N LEU A 193 -26.10 -15.95 -11.80
CA LEU A 193 -26.81 -17.14 -12.25
C LEU A 193 -26.90 -17.09 -13.77
N ASP A 194 -26.40 -18.14 -14.42
CA ASP A 194 -26.64 -18.34 -15.83
C ASP A 194 -28.02 -18.96 -16.03
N ILE A 195 -28.89 -18.29 -16.78
CA ILE A 195 -30.28 -18.69 -16.97
C ILE A 195 -30.45 -19.43 -18.31
N GLY A 196 -29.47 -19.33 -19.22
CA GLY A 196 -29.50 -19.92 -20.55
C GLY A 196 -29.03 -18.94 -21.63
N GLU A 197 -29.00 -19.42 -22.87
CA GLU A 197 -28.63 -18.64 -24.05
C GLU A 197 -29.89 -18.30 -24.87
N ILE A 198 -29.92 -17.10 -25.43
CA ILE A 198 -31.01 -16.63 -26.30
C ILE A 198 -30.44 -16.08 -27.60
N ALA A 199 -31.13 -16.29 -28.73
CA ALA A 199 -30.67 -15.78 -30.00
C ALA A 199 -30.77 -14.25 -30.06
N LEU A 200 -29.78 -13.59 -30.67
CA LEU A 200 -29.72 -12.12 -30.75
C LEU A 200 -30.97 -11.50 -31.42
N SER A 201 -31.57 -12.22 -32.39
CA SER A 201 -32.82 -11.81 -33.05
C SER A 201 -34.00 -11.72 -32.08
N GLU A 202 -34.03 -12.56 -31.05
CA GLU A 202 -35.10 -12.61 -30.05
C GLU A 202 -34.90 -11.54 -28.97
N VAL A 203 -33.64 -11.24 -28.61
CA VAL A 203 -33.30 -10.16 -27.65
C VAL A 203 -33.81 -8.80 -28.13
N ASN A 204 -33.69 -8.51 -29.43
CA ASN A 204 -34.17 -7.25 -30.01
C ASN A 204 -35.69 -7.10 -29.97
N GLY A 205 -36.42 -8.21 -29.79
CA GLY A 205 -37.87 -8.23 -29.67
C GLY A 205 -38.39 -8.00 -28.25
N LEU A 206 -37.53 -8.05 -27.22
CA LEU A 206 -37.96 -8.07 -25.82
C LEU A 206 -38.64 -6.77 -25.39
N ARG A 207 -39.78 -6.90 -24.70
CA ARG A 207 -40.57 -5.77 -24.18
C ARG A 207 -40.72 -5.84 -22.66
N VAL A 208 -40.93 -4.67 -22.05
CA VAL A 208 -41.27 -4.57 -20.62
C VAL A 208 -42.54 -5.37 -20.35
N GLY A 209 -42.46 -6.34 -19.45
CA GLY A 209 -43.56 -7.23 -19.07
C GLY A 209 -43.46 -8.65 -19.65
N GLU A 210 -42.54 -8.90 -20.57
CA GLU A 210 -42.26 -10.26 -21.05
C GLU A 210 -41.44 -11.06 -20.01
N VAL A 211 -41.69 -12.37 -19.98
CA VAL A 211 -41.08 -13.30 -19.01
C VAL A 211 -40.06 -14.18 -19.72
N LEU A 212 -38.81 -14.08 -19.30
CA LEU A 212 -37.76 -15.00 -19.72
C LEU A 212 -37.81 -16.25 -18.84
N VAL A 213 -38.07 -17.40 -19.46
CA VAL A 213 -38.00 -18.71 -18.81
C VAL A 213 -36.73 -19.38 -19.29
N GLY A 214 -35.83 -19.68 -18.35
CA GLY A 214 -34.60 -20.41 -18.64
C GLY A 214 -34.55 -21.77 -17.96
N ASP A 215 -33.46 -22.48 -18.20
CA ASP A 215 -33.28 -23.86 -17.75
C ASP A 215 -32.73 -23.97 -16.32
N ALA A 216 -32.36 -22.83 -15.71
CA ALA A 216 -31.79 -22.80 -14.37
C ALA A 216 -32.84 -23.16 -13.30
N SER A 217 -32.58 -24.25 -12.57
CA SER A 217 -33.36 -24.60 -11.38
C SER A 217 -33.03 -23.69 -10.18
N LEU A 218 -33.87 -23.70 -9.14
CA LEU A 218 -33.56 -22.98 -7.90
C LEU A 218 -32.29 -23.50 -7.20
N ASP A 219 -31.89 -24.75 -7.46
CA ASP A 219 -30.65 -25.37 -6.98
C ASP A 219 -29.47 -25.17 -7.97
N ALA A 220 -29.60 -24.25 -8.94
CA ALA A 220 -28.57 -24.03 -9.94
C ALA A 220 -27.28 -23.49 -9.32
N VAL A 221 -26.17 -23.86 -9.94
CA VAL A 221 -24.85 -23.38 -9.55
C VAL A 221 -24.74 -21.91 -9.91
N VAL A 222 -24.53 -21.08 -8.90
CA VAL A 222 -24.21 -19.66 -9.04
C VAL A 222 -22.70 -19.46 -8.97
N ARG A 223 -22.20 -18.54 -9.78
CA ARG A 223 -20.81 -18.08 -9.71
C ARG A 223 -20.75 -16.87 -8.80
N LEU A 224 -19.95 -16.94 -7.75
CA LEU A 224 -19.62 -15.77 -6.95
C LEU A 224 -18.48 -15.05 -7.64
N VAL A 225 -18.74 -13.83 -8.11
CA VAL A 225 -17.78 -13.02 -8.84
C VAL A 225 -17.48 -11.71 -8.15
N THR A 226 -16.24 -11.23 -8.31
CA THR A 226 -15.84 -9.87 -7.95
C THR A 226 -14.93 -9.34 -9.05
N ASP A 227 -15.16 -8.10 -9.51
CA ASP A 227 -14.39 -7.45 -10.57
C ASP A 227 -14.13 -8.35 -11.81
N GLY A 228 -15.15 -9.11 -12.23
CA GLY A 228 -15.08 -10.03 -13.38
C GLY A 228 -14.32 -11.34 -13.14
N ARG A 229 -13.90 -11.62 -11.89
CA ARG A 229 -13.23 -12.87 -11.51
C ARG A 229 -14.14 -13.75 -10.69
N ILE A 230 -14.16 -15.04 -11.03
CA ILE A 230 -14.86 -16.06 -10.24
C ILE A 230 -14.05 -16.32 -8.97
N LEU A 231 -14.67 -16.07 -7.82
CA LEU A 231 -14.11 -16.36 -6.49
C LEU A 231 -14.42 -17.78 -6.05
N ALA A 232 -15.66 -18.21 -6.27
CA ALA A 232 -16.15 -19.52 -5.87
C ALA A 232 -17.41 -19.89 -6.67
N GLN A 233 -17.82 -21.13 -6.55
CA GLN A 233 -19.13 -21.60 -6.99
C GLN A 233 -19.96 -21.97 -5.78
N GLY A 234 -21.26 -21.79 -5.89
CA GLY A 234 -22.20 -22.12 -4.84
C GLY A 234 -23.53 -22.57 -5.40
N VAL A 235 -24.38 -23.08 -4.54
CA VAL A 235 -25.78 -23.38 -4.87
C VAL A 235 -26.65 -22.31 -4.26
N LEU A 236 -27.52 -21.72 -5.08
CA LEU A 236 -28.53 -20.79 -4.58
C LEU A 236 -29.54 -21.59 -3.74
N ARG A 237 -29.89 -21.07 -2.57
CA ARG A 237 -30.90 -21.65 -1.70
C ARG A 237 -31.86 -20.57 -1.24
N ASP A 238 -33.07 -20.98 -0.92
CA ASP A 238 -34.02 -20.15 -0.19
C ASP A 238 -34.11 -20.70 1.23
N GLU A 239 -33.54 -19.96 2.17
CA GLU A 239 -33.56 -20.28 3.60
C GLU A 239 -34.38 -19.21 4.32
N HIS A 240 -35.60 -19.60 4.74
CA HIS A 240 -36.52 -18.73 5.49
C HIS A 240 -36.90 -17.43 4.75
N GLY A 241 -37.01 -17.46 3.41
CA GLY A 241 -37.33 -16.28 2.60
C GLY A 241 -36.13 -15.38 2.32
N ILE A 242 -34.92 -15.82 2.69
CA ILE A 242 -33.66 -15.16 2.37
C ILE A 242 -32.94 -16.04 1.34
N ARG A 243 -32.62 -15.45 0.19
CA ARG A 243 -31.77 -16.11 -0.80
C ARG A 243 -30.34 -16.16 -0.28
N SER A 244 -29.87 -17.36 0.05
CA SER A 244 -28.51 -17.63 0.49
C SER A 244 -27.74 -18.40 -0.59
N VAL A 245 -26.41 -18.28 -0.58
CA VAL A 245 -25.55 -19.08 -1.47
C VAL A 245 -24.70 -19.97 -0.60
N SER A 246 -24.86 -21.28 -0.74
CA SER A 246 -24.02 -22.28 -0.09
C SER A 246 -22.81 -22.57 -0.97
N ILE A 247 -21.61 -22.19 -0.51
CA ILE A 247 -20.36 -22.43 -1.23
C ILE A 247 -20.07 -23.94 -1.24
N VAL A 248 -19.72 -24.49 -2.40
CA VAL A 248 -19.39 -25.92 -2.61
C VAL A 248 -17.89 -26.10 -2.82
#